data_AF-A0AAD9KSS2-F1
#
_entry.id   AF-A0AAD9KSS2-F1
#
_cell.length_a   1.000
_cell.length_b   1.000
_cell.length_c   1.000
_cell.angle_alpha   90.00
_cell.angle_beta   90.00
_cell.angle_gamma   90.00
#
_symmetry.space_group_name_H-M   'P 1'
#
loop_
_entity.id
_entity.type
_entity.pdbx_description
1 polymer ?
#
loop_
_entity_poly.entity_id
_entity_poly.type
_entity_poly.pdbx_seq_one_letter_code
_entity_poly.pdbx_strand_id
1 'polypeptide(L)'
;MLLGDTIILDTLSDANAYRQEIVKNTHCPTILTRQGDRIRSNGKFGGLMNKALPIEKLRGVVFAEPISPQYSSLCSMIDLLQSYKVAVVRRETSNVELGEQLQNQKTSEMTAKYKECSEAETQLGQIEGRLGMTPTQAGHTASPAQLPPVEPPAKRSRTSLSPSVSVNGTTPTTSTPTRQSLRRMALNASSSERKRYRRT
;
A
#
# COMPACT_ATOMS: atom_id res chain seq x y z
N MET A 1 -8.98 30.70 4.22
CA MET A 1 -9.67 30.30 2.97
C MET A 1 -9.38 31.36 1.90
N LEU A 2 -9.03 30.98 0.66
CA LEU A 2 -8.60 31.94 -0.38
C LEU A 2 -9.74 32.77 -0.98
N LEU A 3 -10.94 32.22 -1.08
CA LEU A 3 -12.07 32.88 -1.76
C LEU A 3 -12.91 33.79 -0.84
N GLY A 4 -12.86 33.56 0.48
CA GLY A 4 -13.66 34.31 1.47
C GLY A 4 -15.15 34.30 1.14
N ASP A 5 -15.84 35.39 1.50
CA ASP A 5 -17.29 35.57 1.29
C ASP A 5 -17.62 36.10 -0.12
N THR A 6 -16.80 35.79 -1.12
CA THR A 6 -16.99 36.30 -2.49
C THR A 6 -18.26 35.74 -3.12
N ILE A 7 -19.06 36.61 -3.73
CA ILE A 7 -20.33 36.27 -4.37
C ILE A 7 -20.15 36.25 -5.88
N ILE A 8 -20.84 35.32 -6.56
CA ILE A 8 -20.84 35.22 -8.01
C ILE A 8 -22.23 35.58 -8.55
N LEU A 9 -22.29 36.49 -9.51
CA LEU A 9 -23.51 36.89 -10.22
C LEU A 9 -23.33 36.74 -11.74
N ASP A 10 -24.43 36.73 -12.48
CA ASP A 10 -24.36 36.47 -13.93
C ASP A 10 -23.89 37.71 -14.70
N THR A 11 -24.49 38.87 -14.44
CA THR A 11 -24.20 40.12 -15.16
C THR A 11 -23.68 41.24 -14.24
N LEU A 12 -23.01 42.24 -14.85
CA LEU A 12 -22.55 43.42 -14.13
C LEU A 12 -23.71 44.30 -13.62
N SER A 13 -24.83 44.34 -14.33
CA SER A 13 -26.02 45.10 -13.91
C SER A 13 -26.57 44.54 -12.59
N ASP A 14 -26.72 43.22 -12.51
CA ASP A 14 -27.22 42.55 -11.31
C ASP A 14 -26.26 42.73 -10.14
N ALA A 15 -24.95 42.68 -10.41
CA ALA A 15 -23.92 42.92 -9.40
C ALA A 15 -23.96 44.34 -8.82
N ASN A 16 -24.23 45.34 -9.67
CA ASN A 16 -24.38 46.72 -9.23
C ASN A 16 -25.66 46.92 -8.41
N ALA A 17 -26.79 46.39 -8.89
CA ALA A 17 -28.07 46.46 -8.18
C ALA A 17 -27.99 45.76 -6.81
N TYR A 18 -27.41 44.56 -6.78
CA TYR A 18 -27.18 43.81 -5.54
C TYR A 18 -26.34 44.60 -4.54
N ARG A 19 -25.22 45.17 -4.98
CA ARG A 19 -24.37 45.98 -4.10
C ARG A 19 -25.08 47.23 -3.58
N GLN A 20 -25.84 47.92 -4.44
CA GLN A 20 -26.59 49.11 -4.05
C GLN A 20 -27.58 48.82 -2.91
N GLU A 21 -28.22 47.66 -2.92
CA GLU A 21 -29.14 47.27 -1.83
C GLU A 21 -28.40 46.77 -0.58
N ILE A 22 -27.36 45.94 -0.74
CA ILE A 22 -26.64 45.36 0.40
C ILE A 22 -25.91 46.41 1.21
N VAL A 23 -25.24 47.37 0.57
CA VAL A 23 -24.44 48.40 1.24
C VAL A 23 -25.29 49.29 2.15
N LYS A 24 -26.61 49.38 1.93
CA LYS A 24 -27.53 50.11 2.81
C LYS A 24 -27.68 49.46 4.19
N ASN A 25 -27.54 48.14 4.25
CA ASN A 25 -27.85 47.35 5.45
C ASN A 25 -26.60 46.72 6.08
N THR A 26 -25.62 46.32 5.29
CA THR A 26 -24.43 45.59 5.77
C THR A 26 -23.22 45.74 4.83
N HIS A 27 -22.07 45.23 5.26
CA HIS A 27 -20.87 45.19 4.45
C HIS A 27 -21.05 44.29 3.22
N CYS A 28 -20.75 44.82 2.04
CA CYS A 28 -20.80 44.05 0.80
C CYS A 28 -19.42 43.43 0.48
N PRO A 29 -19.30 42.10 0.40
CA PRO A 29 -18.05 41.44 0.02
C PRO A 29 -17.71 41.68 -1.46
N THR A 30 -16.60 41.09 -1.91
CA THR A 30 -16.22 41.10 -3.33
C THR A 30 -17.26 40.36 -4.17
N ILE A 31 -17.60 40.91 -5.33
CA ILE A 31 -18.51 40.29 -6.29
C ILE A 31 -17.74 40.00 -7.58
N LEU A 32 -17.91 38.81 -8.12
CA LEU A 32 -17.40 38.40 -9.43
C LEU A 32 -18.57 38.12 -10.37
N THR A 33 -18.47 38.50 -11.63
CA THR A 33 -19.49 38.19 -12.64
C THR A 33 -19.06 37.01 -13.50
N ARG A 34 -20.01 36.24 -14.03
CA ARG A 34 -19.72 35.19 -15.03
C ARG A 34 -19.08 35.74 -16.30
N GLN A 35 -19.31 37.02 -16.60
CA GLN A 35 -18.67 37.74 -17.71
C GLN A 35 -17.21 38.15 -17.42
N GLY A 36 -16.72 37.91 -16.20
CA GLY A 36 -15.34 38.15 -15.81
C GLY A 36 -15.08 39.53 -15.20
N ASP A 37 -16.10 40.27 -14.78
CA ASP A 37 -15.91 41.55 -14.09
C ASP A 37 -15.81 41.32 -12.57
N ARG A 38 -15.01 42.17 -11.90
CA ARG A 38 -14.84 42.14 -10.44
C ARG A 38 -15.22 43.49 -9.82
N ILE A 39 -16.11 43.43 -8.83
CA ILE A 39 -16.38 44.53 -7.90
C ILE A 39 -15.70 44.20 -6.59
N ARG A 40 -14.69 44.99 -6.19
CA ARG A 40 -13.99 44.77 -4.93
C ARG A 40 -14.91 45.07 -3.74
N SER A 41 -14.61 44.51 -2.57
CA SER A 41 -15.35 44.80 -1.32
C SER A 41 -15.42 46.29 -0.98
N ASN A 42 -14.38 47.06 -1.31
CA ASN A 42 -14.35 48.53 -1.16
C ASN A 42 -15.20 49.29 -2.20
N GLY A 43 -15.85 48.60 -3.13
CA GLY A 43 -16.72 49.17 -4.16
C GLY A 43 -16.00 49.70 -5.38
N LYS A 44 -14.67 49.59 -5.47
CA LYS A 44 -13.94 49.93 -6.71
C LYS A 44 -14.15 48.82 -7.74
N PHE A 45 -14.66 49.20 -8.91
CA PHE A 45 -14.86 48.33 -10.07
C PHE A 45 -14.43 49.04 -11.36
N GLY A 46 -14.25 48.29 -12.44
CA GLY A 46 -13.75 48.81 -13.72
C GLY A 46 -12.23 48.82 -13.86
N GLY A 47 -11.76 49.04 -15.08
CA GLY A 47 -10.34 48.94 -15.46
C GLY A 47 -9.86 47.51 -15.68
N LEU A 48 -8.74 47.37 -16.41
CA LEU A 48 -8.17 46.07 -16.80
C LEU A 48 -7.84 45.16 -15.61
N MET A 49 -7.48 45.73 -14.46
CA MET A 49 -7.16 44.97 -13.24
C MET A 49 -8.38 44.29 -12.59
N ASN A 50 -9.59 44.70 -12.95
CA ASN A 50 -10.84 44.15 -12.42
C ASN A 50 -11.62 43.41 -13.50
N LYS A 51 -10.97 43.07 -14.61
CA LYS A 51 -11.54 42.25 -15.67
C LYS A 51 -10.68 41.01 -15.85
N ALA A 52 -11.33 39.86 -15.97
CA ALA A 52 -10.68 38.61 -16.29
C ALA A 52 -10.01 38.71 -17.66
N LEU A 53 -8.79 38.19 -17.77
CA LEU A 53 -8.13 38.06 -19.06
C LEU A 53 -8.89 37.02 -19.91
N PRO A 54 -8.86 37.14 -21.25
CA PRO A 54 -9.37 36.10 -22.13
C PRO A 54 -8.74 34.73 -21.83
N ILE A 55 -9.53 33.67 -21.96
CA ILE A 55 -9.14 32.32 -21.53
C ILE A 55 -7.86 31.81 -22.22
N GLU A 56 -7.60 32.26 -23.44
CA GLU A 56 -6.39 31.98 -24.23
C GLU A 56 -5.10 32.41 -23.50
N LYS A 57 -5.18 33.51 -22.75
CA LYS A 57 -4.05 34.07 -21.98
C LYS A 57 -3.95 33.46 -20.57
N LEU A 58 -4.94 32.66 -20.17
CA LEU A 58 -5.01 32.03 -18.86
C LEU A 58 -4.57 30.55 -18.88
N ARG A 59 -3.91 30.09 -19.95
CA ARG A 59 -3.36 28.73 -20.02
C ARG A 59 -2.40 28.48 -18.86
N GLY A 60 -2.64 27.41 -18.11
CA GLY A 60 -1.82 27.01 -16.96
C GLY A 60 -2.13 27.76 -15.65
N VAL A 61 -3.05 28.72 -15.65
CA VAL A 61 -3.49 29.45 -14.44
C VAL A 61 -4.99 29.32 -14.14
N VAL A 62 -5.74 28.61 -14.98
CA VAL A 62 -7.13 28.22 -14.71
C VAL A 62 -7.20 26.90 -13.97
N PHE A 63 -8.24 26.74 -13.17
CA PHE A 63 -8.61 25.43 -12.65
C PHE A 63 -8.93 24.49 -13.82
N ALA A 64 -8.38 23.28 -13.76
CA ALA A 64 -8.74 22.24 -14.71
C ALA A 64 -10.21 21.86 -14.52
N GLU A 65 -10.79 21.31 -15.58
CA GLU A 65 -12.07 20.63 -15.46
C GLU A 65 -11.95 19.54 -14.38
N PRO A 66 -12.95 19.39 -13.50
CA PRO A 66 -12.95 18.30 -12.53
C PRO A 66 -12.78 16.97 -13.25
N ILE A 67 -11.99 16.07 -12.65
CA ILE A 67 -11.77 14.75 -13.21
C ILE A 67 -13.12 14.05 -13.39
N SER A 68 -13.35 13.49 -14.58
CA SER A 68 -14.59 12.79 -14.91
C SER A 68 -14.89 11.69 -13.87
N PRO A 69 -16.17 11.51 -13.47
CA PRO A 69 -16.57 10.47 -12.52
C PRO A 69 -16.21 9.04 -13.00
N GLN A 70 -16.06 8.85 -14.31
CA GLN A 70 -15.61 7.59 -14.90
C GLN A 70 -14.20 7.20 -14.46
N TYR A 71 -13.34 8.18 -14.16
CA TYR A 71 -11.98 7.93 -13.67
C TYR A 71 -11.99 7.16 -12.35
N SER A 72 -12.86 7.56 -11.41
CA SER A 72 -12.99 6.88 -10.11
C SER A 72 -13.42 5.43 -10.30
N SER A 73 -14.39 5.18 -11.18
CA SER A 73 -14.86 3.83 -11.48
C SER A 73 -13.75 2.97 -12.10
N LEU A 74 -12.95 3.56 -13.00
CA LEU A 74 -11.81 2.89 -13.61
C LEU A 74 -10.73 2.53 -12.57
N CYS A 75 -10.40 3.44 -11.65
CA CYS A 75 -9.48 3.17 -10.56
C CYS A 75 -9.96 1.98 -9.71
N SER A 76 -11.24 1.96 -9.31
CA SER A 76 -11.80 0.84 -8.54
C SER A 76 -11.76 -0.49 -9.29
N MET A 77 -12.02 -0.48 -10.61
CA MET A 77 -11.88 -1.68 -11.44
C MET A 77 -10.42 -2.17 -11.52
N ILE A 78 -9.47 -1.24 -11.63
CA ILE A 78 -8.04 -1.57 -11.62
C ILE A 78 -7.66 -2.24 -10.30
N ASP A 79 -8.08 -1.67 -9.16
CA ASP A 79 -7.79 -2.21 -7.84
C ASP A 79 -8.40 -3.61 -7.65
N LEU A 80 -9.64 -3.80 -8.12
CA LEU A 80 -10.31 -5.10 -8.09
C LEU A 80 -9.52 -6.14 -8.91
N LEU A 81 -9.11 -5.81 -10.13
CA LEU A 81 -8.33 -6.72 -10.98
C LEU A 81 -6.97 -7.06 -10.36
N GLN A 82 -6.30 -6.10 -9.71
CA GLN A 82 -5.07 -6.35 -8.99
C GLN A 82 -5.29 -7.32 -7.82
N SER A 83 -6.35 -7.11 -7.04
CA SER A 83 -6.70 -8.00 -5.93
C SER A 83 -7.03 -9.42 -6.42
N TYR A 84 -7.75 -9.54 -7.54
CA TYR A 84 -8.08 -10.81 -8.17
C TYR A 84 -6.82 -11.54 -8.64
N LYS A 85 -5.89 -10.84 -9.29
CA LYS A 85 -4.61 -11.42 -9.71
C LYS A 85 -3.85 -12.01 -8.53
N VAL A 86 -3.77 -11.29 -7.40
CA VAL A 86 -3.11 -11.78 -6.19
C VAL A 86 -3.83 -13.00 -5.62
N ALA A 87 -5.17 -13.00 -5.61
CA ALA A 87 -5.96 -14.14 -5.14
C ALA A 87 -5.77 -15.40 -6.01
N VAL A 88 -5.68 -15.24 -7.33
CA VAL A 88 -5.42 -16.35 -8.26
C VAL A 88 -4.05 -16.96 -8.00
N VAL A 89 -3.00 -16.14 -7.90
CA VAL A 89 -1.64 -16.63 -7.60
C VAL A 89 -1.63 -17.37 -6.25
N ARG A 90 -2.28 -16.81 -5.21
CA ARG A 90 -2.37 -17.46 -3.90
C ARG A 90 -3.10 -18.80 -3.97
N ARG A 91 -4.17 -18.90 -4.77
CA ARG A 91 -4.90 -20.15 -4.98
C ARG A 91 -4.01 -21.19 -5.67
N GLU A 92 -3.26 -20.78 -6.69
CA GLU A 92 -2.34 -21.68 -7.40
C GLU A 92 -1.26 -22.21 -6.47
N THR A 93 -0.63 -21.35 -5.66
CA THR A 93 0.39 -21.78 -4.68
C THR A 93 -0.20 -22.75 -3.66
N SER A 94 -1.37 -22.46 -3.10
CA SER A 94 -2.03 -23.36 -2.14
C SER A 94 -2.44 -24.70 -2.76
N ASN A 95 -2.81 -24.74 -4.05
CA ASN A 95 -3.11 -25.99 -4.74
C ASN A 95 -1.85 -26.84 -4.96
N VAL A 96 -0.71 -26.21 -5.28
CA VAL A 96 0.58 -26.91 -5.39
C VAL A 96 0.99 -27.47 -4.03
N GLU A 97 0.95 -26.66 -2.97
CA GLU A 97 1.27 -27.08 -1.59
C GLU A 97 0.38 -28.26 -1.14
N LEU A 98 -0.92 -28.21 -1.42
CA LEU A 98 -1.84 -29.30 -1.12
C LEU A 98 -1.48 -30.58 -1.89
N GLY A 99 -1.15 -30.46 -3.18
CA GLY A 99 -0.71 -31.58 -4.00
C GLY A 99 0.54 -32.26 -3.44
N GLU A 100 1.53 -31.47 -3.04
CA GLU A 100 2.76 -31.95 -2.40
C GLU A 100 2.47 -32.65 -1.07
N GLN A 101 1.59 -32.11 -0.23
CA GLN A 101 1.20 -32.74 1.03
C GLN A 101 0.54 -34.11 0.81
N LEU A 102 -0.37 -34.21 -0.17
CA LEU A 102 -1.02 -35.47 -0.53
C LEU A 102 -0.02 -36.49 -1.08
N GLN A 103 0.96 -36.04 -1.88
CA GLN A 103 2.04 -36.90 -2.38
C GLN A 103 2.89 -37.43 -1.22
N ASN A 104 3.28 -36.55 -0.29
CA ASN A 104 4.08 -36.89 0.88
C ASN A 104 3.37 -37.89 1.80
N GLN A 105 2.06 -37.74 2.00
CA GLN A 105 1.27 -38.70 2.79
C GLN A 105 1.23 -40.10 2.16
N LYS A 106 1.30 -40.20 0.83
CA LYS A 106 1.30 -41.48 0.10
C LYS A 106 2.67 -42.15 0.05
N THR A 107 3.73 -41.53 0.57
CA THR A 107 5.06 -42.14 0.56
C THR A 107 5.10 -43.39 1.45
N SER A 108 5.84 -44.40 0.99
CA SER A 108 6.07 -45.64 1.74
C SER A 108 6.53 -45.35 3.18
N GLU A 109 7.46 -44.40 3.35
CA GLU A 109 7.99 -44.01 4.65
C GLU A 109 6.91 -43.45 5.59
N MET A 110 6.05 -42.52 5.12
CA MET A 110 4.96 -41.99 5.94
C MET A 110 3.93 -43.05 6.28
N THR A 111 3.58 -43.93 5.33
CA THR A 111 2.64 -45.03 5.61
C THR A 111 3.20 -46.03 6.61
N ALA A 112 4.51 -46.30 6.59
CA ALA A 112 5.17 -47.15 7.59
C ALA A 112 5.16 -46.49 8.97
N LYS A 113 5.48 -45.19 9.06
CA LYS A 113 5.39 -44.40 10.30
C LYS A 113 3.97 -44.42 10.90
N TYR A 114 2.93 -44.30 10.07
CA TYR A 114 1.54 -44.40 10.54
C TYR A 114 1.21 -45.78 11.10
N LYS A 115 1.70 -46.86 10.47
CA LYS A 115 1.49 -48.22 10.97
C LYS A 115 2.22 -48.45 12.29
N GLU A 116 3.50 -48.08 12.36
CA GLU A 116 4.29 -48.19 13.59
C GLU A 116 3.64 -47.43 14.75
N CYS A 117 3.16 -46.21 14.49
CA CYS A 117 2.46 -45.41 15.48
C CYS A 117 1.15 -46.07 15.96
N SER A 118 0.35 -46.63 15.05
CA SER A 118 -0.89 -47.36 15.38
C SER A 118 -0.62 -48.65 16.18
N GLU A 119 0.44 -49.38 15.84
CA GLU A 119 0.87 -50.55 16.60
C GLU A 119 1.32 -50.17 18.01
N ALA A 120 2.10 -49.08 18.14
CA ALA A 120 2.52 -48.55 19.43
C ALA A 120 1.33 -48.09 20.29
N GLU A 121 0.35 -47.40 19.73
CA GLU A 121 -0.89 -47.01 20.43
C GLU A 121 -1.65 -48.24 20.92
N THR A 122 -1.76 -49.27 20.09
CA THR A 122 -2.44 -50.52 20.45
C THR A 122 -1.72 -51.24 21.61
N GLN A 123 -0.38 -51.28 21.56
CA GLN A 123 0.43 -51.87 22.62
C GLN A 123 0.33 -51.07 23.92
N LEU A 124 0.38 -49.74 23.85
CA LEU A 124 0.20 -48.86 25.00
C LEU A 124 -1.16 -49.07 25.65
N GLY A 125 -2.26 -49.10 24.88
CA GLY A 125 -3.60 -49.34 25.42
C GLY A 125 -3.74 -50.68 26.13
N GLN A 126 -3.06 -51.73 25.63
CA GLN A 126 -3.02 -53.03 26.33
C GLN A 126 -2.25 -52.97 27.65
N ILE A 127 -1.14 -52.24 27.69
CA ILE A 127 -0.32 -52.05 28.90
C ILE A 127 -1.10 -51.25 29.95
N GLU A 128 -1.75 -50.16 29.54
CA GLU A 128 -2.60 -49.35 30.40
C GLU A 128 -3.74 -50.19 31.02
N GLY A 129 -4.43 -50.98 30.20
CA GLY A 129 -5.47 -51.89 30.67
C GLY A 129 -4.95 -52.93 31.68
N ARG A 130 -3.75 -53.47 31.48
CA ARG A 130 -3.11 -54.40 32.43
C ARG A 130 -2.68 -53.74 33.73
N LEU A 131 -2.25 -52.48 33.68
CA LEU A 131 -1.86 -51.69 34.85
C LEU A 131 -3.07 -51.14 35.61
N GLY A 132 -4.30 -51.40 35.16
CA GLY A 132 -5.51 -50.85 35.75
C GLY A 132 -5.62 -49.34 35.55
N MET A 133 -4.83 -48.77 34.64
CA MET A 133 -4.96 -47.39 34.21
C MET A 133 -6.18 -47.36 33.28
N THR A 134 -7.31 -46.88 33.79
CA THR A 134 -8.44 -46.51 32.91
C THR A 134 -7.90 -45.51 31.90
N PRO A 135 -8.31 -45.58 30.61
CA PRO A 135 -7.84 -44.62 29.62
C PRO A 135 -8.03 -43.26 30.25
N THR A 136 -6.93 -42.52 30.44
CA THR A 136 -7.03 -41.13 30.90
C THR A 136 -7.99 -40.52 29.91
N GLN A 137 -9.24 -40.28 30.36
CA GLN A 137 -10.12 -39.44 29.60
C GLN A 137 -9.26 -38.23 29.32
N ALA A 138 -9.04 -37.93 28.06
CA ALA A 138 -8.70 -36.58 27.65
C ALA A 138 -9.93 -35.67 27.93
N GLY A 139 -10.45 -35.73 29.16
CA GLY A 139 -11.14 -34.68 29.86
C GLY A 139 -10.09 -33.83 30.57
N HIS A 140 -9.11 -33.35 29.82
CA HIS A 140 -8.92 -31.92 29.92
C HIS A 140 -10.19 -31.34 29.29
N THR A 141 -11.13 -30.91 30.14
CA THR A 141 -11.83 -29.70 29.82
C THR A 141 -10.76 -28.67 29.50
N ALA A 142 -10.40 -28.55 28.22
CA ALA A 142 -9.95 -27.29 27.72
C ALA A 142 -11.13 -26.35 28.01
N SER A 143 -11.03 -25.64 29.13
CA SER A 143 -11.59 -24.31 29.22
C SER A 143 -11.32 -23.64 27.86
N PRO A 144 -12.27 -22.91 27.24
CA PRO A 144 -12.07 -22.31 25.94
C PRO A 144 -11.06 -21.17 26.04
N ALA A 145 -9.80 -21.51 26.27
CA ALA A 145 -8.65 -20.67 26.01
C ALA A 145 -8.53 -20.69 24.48
N GLN A 146 -9.08 -19.62 23.92
CA GLN A 146 -8.91 -19.14 22.56
C GLN A 146 -7.66 -19.73 21.90
N LEU A 147 -7.88 -20.35 20.74
CA LEU A 147 -6.88 -20.41 19.68
C LEU A 147 -6.15 -19.06 19.67
N PRO A 148 -4.81 -19.01 19.84
CA PRO A 148 -4.12 -17.78 19.50
C PRO A 148 -4.47 -17.49 18.03
N PRO A 149 -4.98 -16.29 17.71
CA PRO A 149 -5.23 -15.94 16.32
C PRO A 149 -3.95 -16.18 15.53
N VAL A 150 -4.02 -17.03 14.52
CA VAL A 150 -2.98 -17.08 13.49
C VAL A 150 -3.10 -15.76 12.74
N GLU A 151 -2.41 -14.74 13.23
CA GLU A 151 -2.18 -13.52 12.48
C GLU A 151 -1.45 -13.89 11.19
N PRO A 152 -1.92 -13.42 10.02
CA PRO A 152 -1.11 -13.51 8.81
C PRO A 152 0.16 -12.68 9.03
N PRO A 153 1.33 -13.13 8.53
CA PRO A 153 2.59 -12.44 8.80
C PRO A 153 2.51 -11.00 8.29
N ALA A 154 2.60 -10.06 9.24
CA ALA A 154 2.69 -8.65 8.96
C ALA A 154 3.88 -8.39 8.02
N LYS A 155 3.61 -7.70 6.92
CA LYS A 155 4.64 -7.14 6.04
C LYS A 155 5.59 -6.33 6.90
N ARG A 156 6.87 -6.72 6.91
CA ARG A 156 7.95 -5.91 7.50
C ARG A 156 7.85 -4.49 6.94
N SER A 157 7.48 -3.55 7.80
CA SER A 157 7.65 -2.13 7.58
C SER A 157 9.15 -1.88 7.47
N ARG A 158 9.57 -1.54 6.26
CA ARG A 158 10.90 -1.02 5.96
C ARG A 158 11.04 0.32 6.69
N THR A 159 11.71 0.33 7.83
CA THR A 159 12.10 1.58 8.50
C THR A 159 13.06 2.32 7.58
N SER A 160 12.63 3.50 7.16
CA SER A 160 13.41 4.48 6.43
C SER A 160 14.58 4.96 7.28
N LEU A 161 15.80 4.65 6.85
CA LEU A 161 16.98 5.43 7.22
C LEU A 161 17.03 6.65 6.30
N SER A 162 16.89 7.84 6.89
CA SER A 162 17.44 9.09 6.34
C SER A 162 18.62 9.53 7.22
N PRO A 163 19.61 10.22 6.67
CA PRO A 163 20.98 10.24 7.20
C PRO A 163 21.22 11.39 8.19
N SER A 164 22.03 11.14 9.22
CA SER A 164 22.68 12.21 9.99
C SER A 164 24.06 11.76 10.52
N VAL A 165 25.08 12.08 9.73
CA VAL A 165 26.30 12.82 10.11
C VAL A 165 26.89 12.57 11.52
N SER A 166 28.03 11.87 11.52
CA SER A 166 29.31 12.20 12.20
C SER A 166 29.60 11.93 13.69
N VAL A 167 30.63 11.08 13.87
CA VAL A 167 31.95 11.37 14.49
C VAL A 167 32.28 10.80 15.89
N ASN A 168 33.51 10.24 15.95
CA ASN A 168 34.35 9.75 17.06
C ASN A 168 33.97 8.37 17.64
N GLY A 169 34.84 7.40 17.84
CA GLY A 169 36.31 7.29 17.78
C GLY A 169 36.73 6.09 18.66
N THR A 170 37.93 5.56 18.42
CA THR A 170 38.72 4.59 19.26
C THR A 170 38.58 3.08 19.00
N THR A 171 39.71 2.48 18.62
CA THR A 171 40.16 1.06 18.66
C THR A 171 40.50 0.65 20.13
N PRO A 172 41.00 -0.57 20.51
CA PRO A 172 41.59 -1.67 19.70
C PRO A 172 41.35 -3.15 20.15
N THR A 173 41.91 -4.09 19.35
CA THR A 173 42.44 -5.47 19.67
C THR A 173 41.45 -6.56 20.12
N THR A 174 41.41 -7.81 19.60
CA THR A 174 42.45 -8.87 19.68
C THR A 174 42.10 -10.11 18.82
N SER A 175 42.99 -10.45 17.88
CA SER A 175 43.51 -11.76 17.39
C SER A 175 42.69 -13.10 17.35
N THR A 176 42.37 -13.57 16.11
CA THR A 176 42.75 -14.85 15.39
C THR A 176 42.56 -16.29 15.96
N PRO A 177 42.61 -17.43 15.16
CA PRO A 177 42.66 -17.59 13.67
C PRO A 177 41.96 -18.86 13.02
N THR A 178 42.05 -18.91 11.67
CA THR A 178 42.16 -20.04 10.67
C THR A 178 41.04 -21.09 10.44
N ARG A 179 40.52 -21.16 9.19
CA ARG A 179 40.76 -22.29 8.26
C ARG A 179 40.48 -21.92 6.79
N GLN A 180 41.52 -21.98 5.97
CA GLN A 180 41.49 -21.81 4.51
C GLN A 180 40.86 -23.02 3.80
N SER A 181 40.22 -22.77 2.65
CA SER A 181 40.15 -23.73 1.55
C SER A 181 40.08 -22.99 0.21
N LEU A 182 41.12 -23.18 -0.60
CA LEU A 182 41.26 -22.73 -1.98
C LEU A 182 40.75 -23.81 -2.93
N ARG A 183 39.95 -23.43 -3.94
CA ARG A 183 40.10 -23.99 -5.30
C ARG A 183 39.51 -23.05 -6.36
N ARG A 184 40.41 -22.45 -7.14
CA ARG A 184 40.15 -21.87 -8.46
C ARG A 184 40.05 -23.00 -9.48
N MET A 185 39.16 -22.86 -10.48
CA MET A 185 39.55 -22.99 -11.89
C MET A 185 38.71 -22.01 -12.72
N ALA A 186 39.42 -21.26 -13.57
CA ALA A 186 38.90 -20.32 -14.55
C ALA A 186 38.91 -20.97 -15.93
N LEU A 187 37.95 -20.62 -16.78
CA LEU A 187 38.05 -20.74 -18.22
C LEU A 187 37.76 -19.36 -18.83
N ASN A 188 38.76 -18.83 -19.51
CA ASN A 188 38.67 -17.65 -20.37
C ASN A 188 37.96 -18.04 -21.68
N ALA A 189 37.10 -17.15 -22.18
CA ALA A 189 36.90 -16.97 -23.62
C ALA A 189 36.59 -15.49 -23.89
N SER A 190 37.12 -15.04 -25.03
CA SER A 190 37.56 -13.70 -25.39
C SER A 190 36.48 -12.70 -25.82
N SER A 191 36.82 -11.43 -25.57
CA SER A 191 36.46 -10.17 -26.24
C SER A 191 35.70 -10.19 -27.57
N SER A 192 34.70 -9.31 -27.69
CA SER A 192 34.45 -8.50 -28.89
C SER A 192 33.75 -7.18 -28.53
N GLU A 193 34.13 -6.14 -29.25
CA GLU A 193 33.98 -4.71 -28.98
C GLU A 193 32.66 -4.05 -29.44
N ARG A 194 32.35 -2.92 -28.77
CA ARG A 194 31.79 -1.64 -29.30
C ARG A 194 30.38 -1.62 -29.94
N LYS A 195 29.49 -0.79 -29.37
CA LYS A 195 29.23 0.60 -29.83
C LYS A 195 28.13 1.27 -28.98
N ARG A 196 28.46 2.46 -28.45
CA ARG A 196 27.50 3.45 -27.95
C ARG A 196 26.64 3.96 -29.09
N TYR A 197 25.33 4.07 -28.90
CA TYR A 197 24.48 4.96 -29.69
C TYR A 197 23.81 5.96 -28.76
N ARG A 198 24.15 7.23 -28.95
CA ARG A 198 23.49 8.40 -28.37
C ARG A 198 22.43 8.81 -29.38
N ARG A 199 21.15 8.77 -29.01
CA ARG A 199 20.07 9.35 -29.83
C ARG A 199 19.85 10.80 -29.38
N THR A 200 19.86 11.65 -30.40
CA THR A 200 19.41 13.04 -30.46
C THR A 200 17.96 13.18 -30.07
#